data_AF-A0A1H4UW68-F1
#
_entry.id   AF-A0A1H4UW68-F1
#
_cell.length_a   1.000
_cell.length_b   1.000
_cell.length_c   1.000
_cell.angle_alpha   90.00
_cell.angle_beta   90.00
_cell.angle_gamma   90.00
#
_symmetry.space_group_name_H-M   'P 1'
#
loop_
_entity.id
_entity.type
_entity.pdbx_description
1 polymer ?
#
loop_
_entity_poly.entity_id
_entity_poly.type
_entity_poly.pdbx_seq_one_letter_code
_entity_poly.pdbx_strand_id
1 'polypeptide(L)'
;MGYVARFYPQEWDNGELYAAEPYSGIDWPLSDDEAAVAIGDWSDTGDLNFLREHPRAPTAVKDWPGPFCIRIIAPDGHEVPYLV
;
A
#
# COMPACT_ATOMS: atom_id res chain seq x y z
N MET A 1 -10.18 -9.98 -11.02
CA MET A 1 -10.12 -9.23 -9.74
C MET A 1 -9.77 -7.79 -10.08
N GLY A 2 -10.18 -6.78 -9.32
CA GLY A 2 -9.80 -5.38 -9.59
C GLY A 2 -8.44 -5.04 -9.00
N TYR A 3 -7.96 -3.81 -9.19
CA TYR A 3 -6.81 -3.31 -8.46
C TYR A 3 -7.09 -3.23 -6.96
N VAL A 4 -6.09 -3.54 -6.13
CA VAL A 4 -6.16 -3.35 -4.69
C VAL A 4 -4.94 -2.59 -4.19
N ALA A 5 -5.12 -1.75 -3.18
CA ALA A 5 -4.02 -1.24 -2.39
C ALA A 5 -3.79 -2.19 -1.22
N ARG A 6 -2.52 -2.54 -0.99
CA ARG A 6 -2.08 -3.37 0.13
C ARG A 6 -1.17 -2.56 1.02
N PHE A 7 -1.54 -2.43 2.29
CA PHE A 7 -0.77 -1.77 3.32
C PHE A 7 0.06 -2.78 4.10
N TYR A 8 1.37 -2.55 4.14
CA TYR A 8 2.34 -3.30 4.90
C TYR A 8 2.76 -2.47 6.12
N PRO A 9 2.22 -2.73 7.32
CA PRO A 9 2.71 -2.09 8.53
C PRO A 9 4.15 -2.53 8.78
N GLN A 10 4.96 -1.60 9.28
CA GLN A 10 6.34 -1.85 9.60
C GLN A 10 6.66 -1.42 11.03
N GLU A 11 7.73 -1.97 11.58
CA GLU A 11 8.28 -1.60 12.87
C GLU A 11 9.79 -1.48 12.80
N TRP A 12 10.35 -0.66 13.69
CA TRP A 12 11.78 -0.53 13.84
C TRP A 12 12.28 -1.54 14.87
N ASP A 13 13.19 -2.43 14.48
CA ASP A 13 13.92 -3.30 15.40
C ASP A 13 15.43 -3.15 15.13
N ASN A 14 16.19 -2.84 16.19
CA ASN A 14 17.64 -2.62 16.15
C ASN A 14 18.14 -1.68 15.03
N GLY A 15 17.34 -0.66 14.67
CA GLY A 15 17.70 0.33 13.64
C GLY A 15 17.40 -0.12 12.20
N GLU A 16 16.77 -1.27 12.03
CA GLU A 16 16.29 -1.80 10.76
C GLU A 16 14.76 -1.83 10.74
N LEU A 17 14.20 -1.78 9.53
CA LEU A 17 12.75 -1.71 9.31
C LEU A 17 12.23 -3.09 8.91
N TYR A 18 11.32 -3.64 9.70
CA TYR A 18 10.73 -4.95 9.51
C TYR A 18 9.22 -4.86 9.27
N ALA A 19 8.63 -5.89 8.66
CA ALA A 19 7.17 -6.00 8.61
C ALA A 19 6.65 -6.28 10.03
N ALA A 20 5.67 -5.50 10.48
CA ALA A 20 5.13 -5.65 11.82
C ALA A 20 4.21 -6.88 11.91
N GLU A 21 4.57 -7.85 12.75
CA GLU A 21 3.72 -9.02 13.01
C GLU A 21 2.57 -8.66 13.98
N PRO A 22 1.39 -9.31 13.91
CA PRO A 22 0.99 -10.42 13.03
C PRO A 22 0.32 -9.96 11.72
N TYR A 23 0.48 -8.69 11.32
CA TYR A 23 -0.28 -8.14 10.21
C TYR A 23 0.27 -8.59 8.86
N SER A 24 -0.29 -9.65 8.29
CA SER A 24 -0.26 -9.87 6.84
C SER A 24 -0.99 -8.71 6.17
N GLY A 25 -0.40 -8.10 5.14
CA GLY A 25 -0.84 -6.81 4.60
C GLY A 25 -2.36 -6.60 4.49
N ILE A 26 -2.81 -5.38 4.81
CA ILE A 26 -4.23 -5.01 4.84
C ILE A 26 -4.64 -4.48 3.46
N ASP A 27 -5.64 -5.12 2.86
CA ASP A 27 -6.08 -4.83 1.50
C ASP A 27 -7.37 -4.00 1.45
N TRP A 28 -7.47 -3.10 0.49
CA TRP A 28 -8.75 -2.51 0.08
C TRP A 28 -8.81 -2.29 -1.44
N PRO A 29 -10.01 -2.34 -2.03
CA PRO A 29 -10.16 -2.18 -3.47
C PRO A 29 -9.94 -0.73 -3.91
N LEU A 30 -9.33 -0.58 -5.08
CA LEU A 30 -9.25 0.66 -5.86
C LEU A 30 -10.16 0.54 -7.09
N SER A 31 -10.65 1.67 -7.61
CA SER A 31 -11.17 1.72 -8.98
C SER A 31 -10.00 1.76 -9.98
N ASP A 32 -10.29 1.50 -11.26
CA ASP A 32 -9.27 1.58 -12.31
C ASP A 32 -8.71 3.01 -12.44
N ASP A 33 -9.55 4.04 -12.27
CA ASP A 33 -9.13 5.45 -12.29
C ASP A 33 -8.23 5.78 -11.07
N GLU A 34 -8.61 5.33 -9.88
CA GLU A 34 -7.80 5.52 -8.65
C GLU A 34 -6.44 4.81 -8.78
N ALA A 35 -6.44 3.58 -9.33
CA ALA A 35 -5.22 2.84 -9.58
C ALA A 35 -4.32 3.55 -10.61
N ALA A 36 -4.89 4.08 -11.70
CA ALA A 36 -4.13 4.80 -12.71
C ALA A 36 -3.46 6.07 -12.13
N VAL A 37 -4.18 6.82 -11.29
CA VAL A 37 -3.63 7.97 -10.57
C VAL A 37 -2.50 7.54 -9.64
N ALA A 38 -2.72 6.50 -8.84
CA ALA A 38 -1.72 6.01 -7.89
C ALA A 38 -0.46 5.47 -8.56
N ILE A 39 -0.59 4.75 -9.68
CA ILE A 39 0.55 4.25 -10.47
C ILE A 39 1.34 5.41 -11.08
N GLY A 40 0.64 6.44 -11.58
CA GLY A 40 1.27 7.67 -12.07
C GLY A 40 2.04 8.39 -10.97
N ASP A 41 1.40 8.63 -9.83
CA ASP A 41 2.00 9.30 -8.68
C ASP A 41 3.21 8.53 -8.13
N TRP A 42 3.13 7.20 -8.05
CA TRP A 42 4.27 6.35 -7.69
C TRP A 42 5.43 6.50 -8.69
N SER A 43 5.13 6.57 -9.99
CA SER A 43 6.19 6.70 -11.01
C SER A 43 6.92 8.04 -10.92
N ASP A 44 6.20 9.08 -10.49
CA ASP A 44 6.73 10.43 -10.34
C ASP A 44 7.45 10.65 -8.99
N THR A 45 6.95 10.05 -7.91
CA THR A 45 7.39 10.36 -6.53
C THR A 45 8.03 9.19 -5.78
N GLY A 46 7.75 7.95 -6.20
CA GLY A 46 8.09 6.74 -5.47
C GLY A 46 7.28 6.52 -4.19
N ASP A 47 6.23 7.31 -3.95
CA ASP A 47 5.42 7.30 -2.74
C ASP A 47 3.94 6.96 -3.05
N LEU A 48 3.27 6.27 -2.12
CA LEU A 48 1.86 5.92 -2.16
C LEU A 48 1.14 6.26 -0.84
N ASN A 49 1.75 7.06 0.03
CA ASN A 49 1.26 7.38 1.37
C ASN A 49 -0.13 8.03 1.36
N PHE A 50 -0.49 8.76 0.30
CA PHE A 50 -1.82 9.37 0.17
C PHE A 50 -2.95 8.32 0.20
N LEU A 51 -2.68 7.08 -0.23
CA LEU A 51 -3.65 5.99 -0.19
C LEU A 51 -4.05 5.59 1.24
N ARG A 52 -3.26 5.95 2.25
CA ARG A 52 -3.63 5.76 3.67
C ARG A 52 -4.92 6.51 4.03
N GLU A 53 -5.14 7.68 3.43
CA GLU A 53 -6.31 8.53 3.68
C GLU A 53 -7.50 8.18 2.78
N HIS A 54 -7.35 7.18 1.92
CA HIS A 54 -8.38 6.77 0.97
C HIS A 54 -9.71 6.44 1.68
N PRO A 55 -10.87 6.82 1.12
CA PRO A 55 -12.17 6.59 1.76
C PRO A 55 -12.40 5.13 2.13
N ARG A 56 -11.93 4.20 1.28
CA ARG A 56 -12.04 2.75 1.49
C ARG A 56 -10.91 2.13 2.31
N ALA A 57 -9.87 2.89 2.69
CA ALA A 57 -8.83 2.38 3.55
C ALA A 57 -9.41 2.05 4.95
N PRO A 58 -9.12 0.85 5.50
CA PRO A 58 -9.59 0.45 6.82
C PRO A 58 -9.08 1.37 7.95
N THR A 59 -9.81 1.44 9.06
CA THR A 59 -9.42 2.23 10.24
C THR A 59 -8.02 1.87 10.75
N ALA A 60 -7.66 0.58 10.76
CA ALA A 60 -6.33 0.13 11.17
C ALA A 60 -5.19 0.70 10.31
N VAL A 61 -5.44 0.96 9.01
CA VAL A 61 -4.47 1.62 8.11
C VAL A 61 -4.36 3.10 8.43
N LYS A 62 -5.51 3.77 8.61
CA LYS A 62 -5.60 5.20 8.93
C LYS A 62 -4.92 5.52 10.26
N ASP A 63 -5.11 4.67 11.27
CA ASP A 63 -4.67 4.91 12.64
C ASP A 63 -3.30 4.29 12.96
N TRP A 64 -2.62 3.65 12.00
CA TRP A 64 -1.34 2.99 12.24
C TRP A 64 -0.26 3.98 12.72
N PRO A 65 0.30 3.82 13.92
CA PRO A 65 1.22 4.80 14.49
C PRO A 65 2.66 4.66 13.99
N GLY A 66 2.99 3.54 13.33
CA GLY A 66 4.34 3.18 12.93
C GLY A 66 4.68 3.54 11.48
N PRO A 67 5.90 3.21 11.05
CA PRO A 67 6.27 3.23 9.64
C PRO A 67 5.43 2.21 8.85
N PHE A 68 5.33 2.41 7.54
CA PHE A 68 4.54 1.55 6.67
C PHE A 68 4.98 1.69 5.21
N CYS A 69 4.54 0.75 4.39
CA CYS A 69 4.62 0.81 2.93
C CYS A 69 3.25 0.45 2.34
N ILE A 70 2.82 1.15 1.28
CA ILE A 70 1.64 0.77 0.51
C ILE A 70 2.11 0.32 -0.87
N ARG A 71 1.54 -0.77 -1.38
CA ARG A 71 1.75 -1.25 -2.76
C ARG A 71 0.42 -1.43 -3.47
N ILE A 72 0.44 -1.31 -4.79
CA ILE A 72 -0.73 -1.59 -5.63
C ILE A 72 -0.59 -3.02 -6.15
N ILE A 73 -1.62 -3.83 -6.00
CA ILE A 73 -1.69 -5.17 -6.59
C ILE A 73 -2.64 -5.10 -7.79
N ALA A 74 -2.15 -5.51 -8.95
CA ALA A 74 -2.91 -5.58 -10.19
C ALA A 74 -3.93 -6.75 -10.17
N PRO A 75 -4.94 -6.71 -11.05
CA PRO A 75 -5.93 -7.78 -11.26
C PRO A 75 -5.41 -9.21 -11.40
N ASP A 76 -4.17 -9.35 -11.89
CA ASP A 76 -3.46 -10.61 -12.11
C ASP A 76 -2.66 -11.09 -10.89
N GLY A 77 -2.66 -10.31 -9.80
CA GLY A 77 -1.98 -10.60 -8.54
C GLY A 77 -0.55 -10.07 -8.45
N HIS A 78 -0.05 -9.38 -9.48
CA HIS A 78 1.30 -8.80 -9.47
C HIS A 78 1.33 -7.42 -8.79
N GLU A 79 2.42 -7.11 -8.09
CA GLU A 79 2.64 -5.77 -7.53
C GLU A 79 3.04 -4.79 -8.63
N VAL A 80 2.46 -3.59 -8.60
CA VAL A 80 2.84 -2.46 -9.44
C VAL A 80 3.82 -1.57 -8.65
N PRO A 81 4.94 -1.18 -9.25
CA PRO A 81 5.38 -1.46 -10.62
C PRO A 81 5.88 -2.88 -10.74
N TYR A 82 5.73 -3.44 -11.94
CA TYR A 82 6.44 -4.66 -12.31
C TYR A 82 7.93 -4.42 -12.09
N LEU A 83 8.51 -5.04 -11.07
CA LEU A 83 9.95 -5.28 -11.03
C LEU A 83 10.21 -6.27 -12.18
N VAL A 84 10.59 -5.74 -13.34
CA VAL A 84 11.19 -6.49 -14.45
C VAL A 84 12.57 -7.00 -14.07
#